data_AF-A0A7V9G900-F1
#
_entry.id   AF-A0A7V9G900-F1
#
_cell.length_a   1.000
_cell.length_b   1.000
_cell.length_c   1.000
_cell.angle_alpha   90.00
_cell.angle_beta   90.00
_cell.angle_gamma   90.00
#
_symmetry.space_group_name_H-M   'P 1'
#
loop_
_entity.id
_entity.type
_entity.pdbx_description
1 polymer ?
#
loop_
_entity_poly.entity_id
_entity_poly.type
_entity_poly.pdbx_seq_one_letter_code
_entity_poly.pdbx_strand_id
1 'polypeptide(L)'
;MSLNQKKSQGIIYPSIDGLVGMIQAAKNDPADEETARLREMCRHKLRAYKVDEYLKRYTTTEEQVAARARWELVHEFAHPQGRG
;
A
#
# COMPACT_ATOMS: atom_id res chain seq x y z
N MET A 1 -10.18 -38.63 6.80
CA MET A 1 -10.44 -37.31 7.42
C MET A 1 -9.12 -36.56 7.47
N SER A 2 -8.90 -35.53 6.64
CA SER A 2 -7.69 -34.69 6.73
C SER A 2 -7.96 -33.25 6.31
N LEU A 3 -7.96 -32.40 7.34
CA LEU A 3 -7.76 -30.96 7.41
C LEU A 3 -8.44 -30.05 6.37
N ASN A 4 -9.59 -29.56 6.79
CA ASN A 4 -10.27 -28.36 6.34
C ASN A 4 -9.29 -27.16 6.34
N GLN A 5 -8.77 -26.77 5.18
CA GLN A 5 -8.12 -25.47 5.00
C GLN A 5 -9.19 -24.37 5.12
N LYS A 6 -9.57 -24.03 6.36
CA LYS A 6 -10.14 -22.72 6.65
C LYS A 6 -9.01 -21.71 6.42
N LYS A 7 -8.84 -21.28 5.16
CA LYS A 7 -8.29 -19.97 4.86
C LYS A 7 -9.21 -19.00 5.58
N SER A 8 -8.83 -18.61 6.79
CA SER A 8 -9.32 -17.38 7.39
C SER A 8 -9.25 -16.36 6.27
N GLN A 9 -10.39 -15.78 5.90
CA GLN A 9 -10.46 -14.58 5.08
C GLN A 9 -9.81 -13.45 5.87
N GLY A 10 -8.50 -13.57 6.12
CA GLY A 10 -7.68 -12.49 6.61
C GLY A 10 -7.72 -11.45 5.51
N ILE A 11 -8.13 -10.24 5.87
CA ILE A 11 -8.09 -9.08 5.01
C ILE A 11 -6.70 -9.08 4.35
N ILE A 12 -6.64 -9.44 3.06
CA ILE A 12 -5.39 -9.47 2.33
C ILE A 12 -5.06 -8.01 2.09
N TYR A 13 -4.27 -7.44 2.99
CA TYR A 13 -3.74 -6.10 2.77
C TYR A 13 -2.84 -6.17 1.53
N PRO A 14 -3.16 -5.43 0.47
CA PRO A 14 -2.39 -5.44 -0.75
C PRO A 14 -0.93 -5.05 -0.48
N SER A 15 -0.06 -5.46 -1.40
CA SER A 15 1.32 -4.98 -1.44
C SER A 15 1.36 -3.48 -1.72
N ILE A 16 2.51 -2.84 -1.48
CA ILE A 16 2.71 -1.42 -1.80
C ILE A 16 2.37 -1.14 -3.27
N ASP A 17 2.82 -1.99 -4.20
CA ASP A 17 2.49 -1.87 -5.62
C ASP A 17 0.97 -1.99 -5.90
N GLY A 18 0.27 -2.85 -5.16
CA GLY A 18 -1.18 -2.97 -5.24
C GLY A 18 -1.91 -1.73 -4.72
N LEU A 19 -1.42 -1.14 -3.62
CA LEU A 19 -1.92 0.13 -3.09
C LEU A 19 -1.68 1.26 -4.10
N VAL A 20 -0.52 1.33 -4.74
CA VAL A 20 -0.24 2.33 -5.78
C VAL A 20 -1.24 2.22 -6.93
N GLY A 21 -1.52 1.00 -7.41
CA GLY A 21 -2.53 0.79 -8.46
C GLY A 21 -3.91 1.29 -8.05
N MET A 22 -4.33 0.99 -6.81
CA MET A 22 -5.60 1.48 -6.26
C MET A 22 -5.62 3.01 -6.10
N ILE A 23 -4.52 3.62 -5.67
CA ILE A 23 -4.42 5.10 -5.53
C ILE A 23 -4.54 5.77 -6.90
N GLN A 24 -3.91 5.20 -7.92
CA GLN A 24 -4.03 5.71 -9.29
C GLN A 24 -5.45 5.53 -9.83
N ALA A 25 -6.12 4.41 -9.53
CA ALA A 25 -7.53 4.22 -9.88
C ALA A 25 -8.42 5.27 -9.20
N ALA A 26 -8.24 5.48 -7.89
CA ALA A 26 -8.98 6.49 -7.11
C ALA A 26 -8.70 7.94 -7.56
N LYS A 27 -7.53 8.23 -8.16
CA LYS A 27 -7.26 9.53 -8.79
C LYS A 27 -8.12 9.79 -10.04
N ASN A 28 -8.49 8.74 -10.76
CA ASN A 28 -9.31 8.86 -11.97
C ASN A 28 -10.81 8.83 -11.63
N ASP A 29 -11.20 8.04 -10.63
CA ASP A 29 -12.59 7.95 -10.14
C ASP A 29 -12.61 8.12 -8.61
N PRO A 30 -12.68 9.36 -8.10
CA PRO A 30 -12.60 9.63 -6.66
C PRO A 30 -13.95 9.36 -5.99
N ALA A 31 -14.18 8.12 -5.59
CA ALA A 31 -15.25 7.79 -4.64
C ALA A 31 -14.76 8.04 -3.20
N ASP A 32 -15.44 8.93 -2.46
CA ASP A 32 -15.07 9.34 -1.10
C ASP A 32 -14.92 8.14 -0.13
N GLU A 33 -15.84 7.17 -0.19
CA GLU A 33 -15.82 6.00 0.69
C GLU A 33 -14.68 5.03 0.37
N GLU A 34 -14.42 4.75 -0.92
CA GLU A 34 -13.31 3.88 -1.32
C GLU A 34 -11.97 4.53 -1.06
N THR A 35 -11.86 5.84 -1.30
CA THR A 35 -10.68 6.63 -0.98
C THR A 35 -10.39 6.60 0.53
N ALA A 36 -11.42 6.74 1.37
CA ALA A 36 -11.27 6.67 2.83
C ALA A 36 -10.78 5.28 3.28
N ARG A 37 -11.36 4.20 2.76
CA ARG A 37 -10.91 2.83 3.03
C ARG A 37 -9.48 2.59 2.55
N LEU A 38 -9.15 3.04 1.34
CA LEU A 38 -7.81 2.92 0.78
C LEU A 38 -6.77 3.65 1.64
N ARG A 39 -7.10 4.85 2.15
CA ARG A 39 -6.23 5.58 3.09
C ARG A 39 -6.00 4.82 4.37
N GLU A 40 -7.05 4.20 4.93
CA GLU A 40 -6.90 3.35 6.12
C GLU A 40 -6.00 2.13 5.85
N MET A 41 -6.18 1.47 4.71
CA MET A 41 -5.32 0.35 4.28
C MET A 41 -3.86 0.78 4.10
N CYS A 42 -3.62 1.93 3.49
CA CYS A 42 -2.28 2.50 3.34
C CYS A 42 -1.66 2.76 4.73
N ARG A 43 -2.38 3.43 5.63
CA ARG A 43 -1.91 3.69 7.01
C ARG A 43 -1.58 2.40 7.77
N HIS A 44 -2.44 1.39 7.68
CA HIS A 44 -2.19 0.09 8.30
C HIS A 44 -0.94 -0.56 7.73
N LYS A 45 -0.75 -0.53 6.40
CA LYS A 45 0.42 -1.12 5.73
C LYS A 45 1.71 -0.42 6.13
N LEU A 46 1.73 0.92 6.12
CA LEU A 46 2.88 1.74 6.51
C LEU A 46 3.25 1.59 7.99
N ARG A 47 2.26 1.27 8.85
CA ARG A 47 2.51 0.97 10.26
C ARG A 47 3.05 -0.44 10.48
N ALA A 48 2.55 -1.41 9.71
CA ALA A 48 2.91 -2.82 9.84
C ALA A 48 4.24 -3.18 9.14
N TYR A 49 4.62 -2.43 8.11
CA TYR A 49 5.79 -2.69 7.28
C TYR A 49 6.65 -1.43 7.20
N LYS A 50 7.98 -1.55 7.26
CA LYS A 50 8.89 -0.40 7.16
C LYS A 50 9.38 -0.24 5.72
N VAL A 51 9.64 1.00 5.31
CA VAL A 51 10.22 1.31 3.99
C VAL A 51 11.53 0.56 3.76
N ASP A 52 12.39 0.45 4.78
CA ASP A 52 13.68 -0.24 4.69
C ASP A 52 13.51 -1.73 4.34
N GLU A 53 12.55 -2.41 4.96
CA GLU A 53 12.19 -3.81 4.68
C GLU A 53 11.55 -3.99 3.29
N TYR A 54 10.91 -2.95 2.77
CA TYR A 54 10.41 -2.94 1.40
C TYR A 54 11.56 -2.78 0.40
N LEU A 55 12.47 -1.84 0.64
CA LEU A 55 13.60 -1.54 -0.22
C LEU A 55 14.62 -2.69 -0.27
N LYS A 56 14.82 -3.43 0.83
CA LYS A 56 15.69 -4.62 0.88
C LYS A 56 15.33 -5.72 -0.12
N ARG A 57 14.09 -5.72 -0.64
CA ARG A 57 13.68 -6.69 -1.68
C ARG A 57 14.26 -6.38 -3.05
N TYR A 58 14.78 -5.18 -3.25
CA TYR A 58 15.32 -4.69 -4.50
C TYR A 58 16.84 -4.59 -4.40
N THR A 59 17.54 -5.21 -5.35
CA THR A 59 19.01 -5.33 -5.32
C THR A 59 19.70 -4.20 -6.08
N THR A 60 19.02 -3.61 -7.06
CA THR A 60 19.56 -2.52 -7.88
C THR A 60 19.12 -1.15 -7.39
N THR A 61 19.97 -0.14 -7.60
CA THR A 61 19.68 1.25 -7.22
C THR A 61 18.43 1.77 -7.93
N GLU A 62 18.24 1.44 -9.20
CA GLU A 62 17.08 1.88 -9.99
C GLU A 62 15.76 1.34 -9.43
N GLU A 63 15.75 0.05 -9.09
CA GLU A 63 14.58 -0.57 -8.47
C GLU A 63 14.30 -0.02 -7.07
N GLN A 64 15.34 0.26 -6.27
CA GLN A 64 15.17 0.89 -4.96
C GLN A 64 14.62 2.31 -5.09
N VAL A 65 15.05 3.09 -6.08
CA VAL A 65 14.52 4.43 -6.35
C VAL A 65 13.05 4.33 -6.77
N ALA A 66 12.71 3.43 -7.69
CA ALA A 66 11.32 3.23 -8.12
C ALA A 66 10.42 2.74 -6.97
N ALA A 67 10.90 1.80 -6.16
CA ALA A 67 10.20 1.29 -4.97
C ALA A 67 10.00 2.39 -3.93
N ARG A 68 11.01 3.23 -3.69
CA ARG A 68 10.90 4.37 -2.79
C ARG A 68 9.84 5.36 -3.27
N ALA A 69 9.82 5.70 -4.56
CA ALA A 69 8.80 6.58 -5.13
C ALA A 69 7.38 6.01 -4.94
N ARG A 70 7.20 4.70 -5.12
CA ARG A 70 5.93 3.99 -4.84
C ARG A 70 5.54 4.07 -3.37
N TRP A 71 6.50 3.87 -2.48
CA TRP A 71 6.30 3.99 -1.04
C TRP A 71 5.86 5.40 -0.65
N GLU A 72 6.56 6.42 -1.15
CA GLU A 72 6.25 7.82 -0.88
C GLU A 72 4.86 8.19 -1.38
N LEU A 73 4.45 7.72 -2.55
CA LEU A 73 3.09 7.93 -3.07
C LEU A 73 2.01 7.35 -2.13
N VAL A 74 2.24 6.13 -1.61
CA VAL A 74 1.34 5.51 -0.62
C VAL A 74 1.34 6.28 0.70
N HIS A 75 2.51 6.76 1.12
CA HIS A 75 2.67 7.55 2.34
C HIS A 75 1.98 8.91 2.26
N GLU A 76 2.17 9.66 1.17
CA GLU A 76 1.51 10.93 0.90
C GLU A 76 -0.02 10.77 0.82
N PHE A 77 -0.50 9.68 0.22
CA PHE A 77 -1.93 9.40 0.15
C PHE A 77 -2.52 9.07 1.53
N ALA A 78 -1.81 8.28 2.33
CA ALA A 78 -2.19 7.93 3.71
C ALA A 78 -2.17 9.11 4.67
N HIS A 79 -1.19 10.00 4.49
CA HIS A 79 -0.93 11.17 5.30
C HIS A 79 -0.92 12.39 4.38
N PRO A 80 -2.09 12.88 3.93
CA PRO A 80 -2.17 14.12 3.21
C PRO A 80 -1.78 15.23 4.19
N GLN A 81 -0.48 15.51 4.30
CA GLN A 81 -0.04 16.76 4.88
C GLN A 81 -0.67 17.84 4.02
N GLY A 82 -1.48 18.71 4.62
CA GLY A 82 -1.85 19.95 3.96
C GLY A 82 -0.55 20.67 3.56
N ARG A 83 -0.11 20.48 2.32
CA ARG A 83 0.56 21.56 1.59
C ARG A 83 -0.51 22.64 1.51
N GLY A 84 -0.24 23.74 2.21
CA GLY A 84 -1.16 24.86 2.40
C GLY A 84 -1.61 25.54 1.12
#